data_AF-A0A518CQW9-F1
#
_entry.id   AF-A0A518CQW9-F1
#
_cell.length_a   1.000
_cell.length_b   1.000
_cell.length_c   1.000
_cell.angle_alpha   90.00
_cell.angle_beta   90.00
_cell.angle_gamma   90.00
#
_symmetry.space_group_name_H-M   'P 1'
#
loop_
_entity.id
_entity.type
_entity.pdbx_description
1 polymer ?
#
loop_
_entity_poly.entity_id
_entity_poly.type
_entity_poly.pdbx_seq_one_letter_code
_entity_poly.pdbx_strand_id
1 'polypeptide(L)'
;MSNESWKSMFENWPEAIAKEGLLVTNFQEQIAFVNFLVSGDILLVERDRPDSYGARKVMLTYDSISALKITNPMELARFQVMGFQPPF
;
A
#
# COMPACT_ATOMS: atom_id res chain seq x y z
N MET A 1 3.34 5.79 -11.83
CA MET A 1 3.05 4.34 -11.91
C MET A 1 1.66 4.19 -12.50
N SER A 2 1.44 3.26 -13.42
CA SER A 2 0.09 2.98 -13.93
C SER A 2 -0.73 2.26 -12.85
N ASN A 3 -2.07 2.32 -12.94
CA ASN A 3 -3.01 1.49 -12.15
C ASN A 3 -2.49 0.06 -11.96
N GLU A 4 -2.10 -0.56 -13.08
CA GLU A 4 -1.63 -1.94 -13.17
C GLU A 4 -0.37 -2.20 -12.35
N SER A 5 0.50 -1.19 -12.21
CA SER A 5 1.72 -1.32 -11.40
C SER A 5 1.39 -1.48 -9.91
N TRP A 6 0.46 -0.65 -9.40
CA TRP A 6 0.02 -0.77 -8.01
C TRP A 6 -0.74 -2.07 -7.78
N LYS A 7 -1.67 -2.42 -8.67
CA LYS A 7 -2.41 -3.68 -8.62
C LYS A 7 -1.47 -4.88 -8.54
N SER A 8 -0.52 -4.98 -9.48
CA SER A 8 0.46 -6.06 -9.50
C SER A 8 1.28 -6.11 -8.22
N MET A 9 1.64 -4.98 -7.62
CA MET A 9 2.41 -4.94 -6.38
C MET A 9 1.60 -5.44 -5.17
N PHE A 10 0.32 -5.05 -5.04
CA PHE A 10 -0.53 -5.51 -3.94
C PHE A 10 -0.94 -6.98 -4.10
N GLU A 11 -1.21 -7.45 -5.33
CA GLU A 11 -1.53 -8.86 -5.60
C GLU A 11 -0.35 -9.80 -5.34
N ASN A 12 0.88 -9.34 -5.60
CA ASN A 12 2.10 -10.13 -5.42
C ASN A 12 2.91 -9.71 -4.19
N TRP A 13 2.23 -9.18 -3.16
CA TRP A 13 2.89 -8.71 -1.95
C TRP A 13 3.62 -9.85 -1.22
N PRO A 14 4.96 -9.79 -1.04
CA PRO A 14 5.72 -10.87 -0.43
C PRO A 14 5.36 -11.09 1.05
N GLU A 15 5.28 -12.35 1.47
CA GLU A 15 5.00 -12.72 2.88
C GLU A 15 6.03 -12.15 3.87
N ALA A 16 7.28 -11.95 3.42
CA ALA A 16 8.35 -11.40 4.24
C ALA A 16 8.20 -9.90 4.55
N ILE A 17 7.30 -9.20 3.87
CA ILE A 17 7.06 -7.77 4.06
C ILE A 17 5.72 -7.59 4.78
N ALA A 18 5.74 -6.92 5.94
CA ALA A 18 4.53 -6.62 6.68
C ALA A 18 3.53 -5.84 5.81
N LYS A 19 2.25 -6.19 5.88
CA LYS A 19 1.17 -5.53 5.12
C LYS A 19 0.74 -4.22 5.77
N GLU A 20 1.69 -3.35 6.04
CA GLU A 20 1.47 -2.07 6.72
C GLU A 20 2.15 -0.91 5.99
N GLY A 21 1.59 0.28 6.16
CA GLY A 21 2.15 1.49 5.57
C GLY A 21 1.16 2.65 5.54
N LEU A 22 1.48 3.67 4.76
CA LEU A 22 0.58 4.79 4.47
C LEU A 22 0.37 4.93 2.98
N LEU A 23 -0.87 4.83 2.53
CA LEU A 23 -1.24 5.23 1.17
C LEU A 23 -1.39 6.75 1.12
N VAL A 24 -0.86 7.34 0.06
CA VAL A 24 -1.10 8.73 -0.31
C VAL A 24 -2.02 8.72 -1.51
N THR A 25 -3.18 9.35 -1.39
CA THR A 25 -4.12 9.44 -2.51
C THR A 25 -3.81 10.65 -3.41
N ASN A 26 -4.42 10.70 -4.59
CA ASN A 26 -4.34 11.84 -5.51
C ASN A 26 -4.89 13.15 -4.91
N PHE A 27 -5.70 13.05 -3.84
CA PHE A 27 -6.19 14.19 -3.05
C PHE A 27 -5.32 14.51 -1.84
N GLN A 28 -4.10 13.96 -1.78
CA GLN A 28 -3.13 14.12 -0.68
C GLN A 28 -3.62 13.61 0.68
N GLU A 29 -4.66 12.77 0.69
CA GLU A 29 -5.08 12.05 1.89
C GLU A 29 -4.02 11.01 2.27
N GLN A 30 -3.76 10.87 3.58
CA GLN A 30 -2.86 9.83 4.11
C GLN A 30 -3.66 8.77 4.86
N ILE A 31 -3.68 7.56 4.31
CA ILE A 31 -4.42 6.41 4.83
C ILE A 31 -3.41 5.42 5.40
N ALA A 32 -3.24 5.44 6.72
CA ALA A 32 -2.45 4.42 7.42
C ALA A 32 -3.21 3.08 7.43
N PHE A 33 -2.52 1.99 7.10
CA PHE A 33 -3.07 0.64 7.12
C PHE A 33 -2.14 -0.37 7.77
N VAL A 34 -2.71 -1.44 8.31
CA VAL A 34 -2.01 -2.58 8.93
C VAL A 34 -2.33 -3.91 8.26
N ASN A 35 -3.28 -3.91 7.32
CA ASN A 35 -3.57 -5.05 6.46
C ASN A 35 -4.33 -4.59 5.20
N PHE A 36 -4.45 -5.46 4.21
CA PHE A 36 -5.28 -5.21 3.04
C PHE A 36 -5.79 -6.49 2.36
N LEU A 37 -6.84 -6.33 1.56
CA LEU A 37 -7.36 -7.32 0.61
C LEU A 37 -7.45 -6.69 -0.78
N VAL A 38 -7.26 -7.51 -1.81
CA VAL A 38 -7.33 -7.12 -3.22
C VAL A 38 -8.59 -7.69 -3.87
N SER A 39 -9.23 -6.93 -4.76
CA SER A 39 -10.37 -7.42 -5.54
C SER A 39 -10.53 -6.63 -6.84
N GLY A 40 -10.23 -7.25 -7.99
CA GLY A 40 -10.30 -6.56 -9.28
C GLY A 40 -9.44 -5.30 -9.26
N ASP A 41 -10.05 -4.14 -9.46
CA ASP A 41 -9.36 -2.83 -9.47
C ASP A 41 -9.51 -2.04 -8.15
N ILE A 42 -9.97 -2.73 -7.09
CA ILE A 42 -10.21 -2.17 -5.76
C ILE A 42 -9.23 -2.78 -4.76
N LEU A 43 -8.65 -1.90 -3.95
CA LEU A 43 -7.90 -2.23 -2.74
C LEU A 43 -8.79 -1.93 -1.53
N LEU A 44 -8.90 -2.89 -0.61
CA LEU A 44 -9.52 -2.69 0.70
C LEU A 44 -8.41 -2.69 1.75
N VAL A 45 -8.24 -1.60 2.48
CA VAL A 45 -7.26 -1.50 3.57
C VAL A 45 -7.92 -1.51 4.94
N GLU A 46 -7.25 -2.12 5.91
CA GLU A 46 -7.59 -2.11 7.32
C GLU A 46 -6.74 -1.09 8.07
N ARG A 47 -7.38 -0.24 8.86
CA ARG A 47 -6.72 0.75 9.71
C ARG A 47 -6.65 0.23 11.14
N ASP A 48 -5.50 0.38 11.79
CA ASP A 48 -5.36 0.13 13.24
C ASP A 48 -6.23 1.10 14.05
N ARG A 49 -6.14 2.39 13.71
CA ARG A 49 -6.91 3.46 14.35
C ARG A 49 -8.02 3.96 13.42
N PRO A 50 -9.23 4.20 13.95
CA PRO A 50 -10.30 4.79 13.16
C PRO A 50 -9.93 6.18 12.67
N ASP A 51 -10.54 6.62 11.58
CA ASP A 51 -10.49 8.02 11.16
C ASP A 51 -11.41 8.92 12.02
N SER A 52 -11.54 10.19 11.63
CA SER A 52 -12.41 11.16 12.30
C SER A 52 -13.90 10.80 12.28
N TYR A 53 -14.31 9.89 11.40
CA TYR A 53 -15.68 9.42 11.25
C TYR A 53 -15.90 8.02 11.86
N GLY A 54 -14.87 7.44 12.49
CA GLY A 54 -14.94 6.09 13.07
C GLY A 54 -14.66 4.95 12.09
N ALA A 55 -14.32 5.25 10.83
CA ALA A 55 -14.09 4.22 9.81
C ALA A 55 -12.77 3.48 10.06
N ARG A 56 -12.83 2.15 10.00
CA ARG A 56 -11.67 1.24 10.19
C ARG A 56 -11.25 0.51 8.92
N LYS A 57 -12.01 0.69 7.85
CA LYS A 57 -11.84 0.05 6.55
C LYS A 57 -11.98 1.12 5.49
N VAL A 58 -11.10 1.14 4.50
CA VAL A 58 -11.19 2.05 3.36
C VAL A 58 -11.09 1.25 2.07
N MET A 59 -12.02 1.48 1.15
CA MET A 59 -11.99 0.93 -0.20
C MET A 59 -11.60 2.04 -1.16
N LEU A 60 -10.64 1.77 -2.03
CA LEU A 60 -10.17 2.73 -3.02
C LEU A 60 -9.70 2.01 -4.29
N THR A 61 -9.76 2.71 -5.42
CA THR A 61 -9.20 2.20 -6.67
C THR A 61 -7.69 2.38 -6.69
N TYR A 62 -6.96 1.50 -7.36
CA TYR A 62 -5.50 1.68 -7.52
C TYR A 62 -5.14 2.98 -8.24
N ASP A 63 -6.02 3.48 -9.13
CA ASP A 63 -5.87 4.79 -9.80
C ASP A 63 -5.83 5.97 -8.85
N SER A 64 -6.40 5.83 -7.66
CA SER A 64 -6.40 6.89 -6.65
C SER A 64 -5.10 6.96 -5.84
N ILE A 65 -4.18 6.00 -5.99
CA ILE A 65 -2.94 5.89 -5.21
C ILE A 65 -1.83 6.66 -5.92
N SER A 66 -1.37 7.75 -5.28
CA SER A 66 -0.20 8.51 -5.69
C SER A 66 1.11 7.90 -5.16
N ALA A 67 1.11 7.40 -3.93
CA ALA A 67 2.29 6.79 -3.32
C ALA A 67 1.94 5.79 -2.21
N LEU A 68 2.90 4.94 -1.89
CA LEU A 68 2.92 4.09 -0.71
C LEU A 68 4.17 4.43 0.11
N LYS A 69 3.99 4.77 1.38
CA LYS A 69 5.07 4.98 2.34
C LYS A 69 5.18 3.76 3.25
N ILE A 70 6.36 3.16 3.33
CA ILE A 70 6.66 2.10 4.29
C ILE A 70 7.32 2.73 5.51
N THR A 71 6.73 2.51 6.69
CA THR A 71 7.25 3.04 7.98
C THR A 71 8.17 2.08 8.70
N ASN A 72 8.22 0.82 8.25
CA ASN A 72 9.10 -0.20 8.81
C ASN A 72 10.57 0.17 8.51
N PRO A 73 11.46 0.21 9.51
CA PRO A 73 12.86 0.62 9.34
C PRO A 73 13.75 -0.46 8.66
N MET A 74 13.16 -1.43 7.97
CA MET A 74 13.90 -2.48 7.28
C MET A 74 14.84 -1.95 6.19
N GLU A 75 15.93 -2.68 5.97
CA GLU A 75 16.93 -2.35 4.96
C GLU A 75 16.36 -2.38 3.54
N LEU A 76 16.77 -1.43 2.70
CA LEU A 76 16.32 -1.33 1.30
C LEU A 76 16.53 -2.62 0.49
N ALA A 77 17.58 -3.39 0.80
CA ALA A 77 17.87 -4.67 0.14
C ALA A 77 16.73 -5.69 0.29
N ARG A 78 15.92 -5.62 1.35
CA ARG A 78 14.76 -6.50 1.54
C ARG A 78 13.67 -6.28 0.48
N PHE A 79 13.57 -5.07 -0.08
CA PHE A 79 12.58 -4.76 -1.11
C PHE A 79 12.95 -5.28 -2.50
N GLN A 80 14.12 -5.90 -2.67
CA GLN A 80 14.45 -6.59 -3.93
C GLN A 80 13.50 -7.75 -4.22
N VAL A 81 12.89 -8.37 -3.19
CA VAL A 81 11.85 -9.40 -3.38
C VAL A 81 10.54 -8.84 -3.98
N MET A 82 10.36 -7.52 -3.96
CA MET A 82 9.28 -6.80 -4.65
C MET A 82 9.70 -6.32 -6.05
N GLY A 83 10.90 -6.67 -6.52
CA GLY A 83 11.41 -6.30 -7.85
C GLY A 83 12.18 -4.98 -7.92
N PHE A 84 12.43 -4.31 -6.79
CA PHE A 84 13.29 -3.11 -6.77
C PHE A 84 14.77 -3.49 -6.97
N GLN A 85 15.53 -2.64 -7.64
CA GLN A 85 16.95 -2.87 -7.94
C GLN A 85 17.78 -1.64 -7.53
N PRO A 86 19.05 -1.83 -7.09
CA PRO A 86 19.95 -0.71 -6.88
C PRO A 86 20.20 0.04 -8.22
N PRO A 87 20.51 1.35 -8.17
CA PRO A 87 20.95 2.07 -9.36
C PRO A 87 22.26 1.47 -9.90
N PHE A 88 22.41 1.47 -11.22
CA PHE A 88 23.65 1.09 -11.90
C PHE A 88 24.77 2.11 -11.67
#